data_AF-A0A5C4V7I3-F1
#
_entry.id   AF-A0A5C4V7I3-F1
#
_cell.length_a   1.000
_cell.length_b   1.000
_cell.length_c   1.000
_cell.angle_alpha   90.00
_cell.angle_beta   90.00
_cell.angle_gamma   90.00
#
_symmetry.space_group_name_H-M   'P 1'
#
loop_
_entity.id
_entity.type
_entity.pdbx_description
1 polymer ?
#
loop_
_entity_poly.entity_id
_entity_poly.type
_entity_poly.pdbx_seq_one_letter_code
_entity_poly.pdbx_strand_id
1 'polypeptide(L)'
;MNDYDYGPLQTYEITWKSGHVERVQCHQITHHSRDMGFAGGLLGVQVTHDDRRIQMHGEFGGHWRLVLSALEDDIRTIRLVTGGEEFAGERFDIGGEESGS
;
A
#
# COMPACT_ATOMS: atom_id res chain seq x y z
N MET A 1 -1.27 -21.42 -19.44
CA MET A 1 -1.26 -19.98 -19.17
C MET A 1 -2.37 -19.79 -18.19
N ASN A 2 -2.09 -19.65 -16.89
CA ASN A 2 -3.15 -19.54 -15.88
C ASN A 2 -3.81 -18.17 -16.07
N ASP A 3 -5.01 -18.19 -16.67
CA ASP A 3 -5.99 -17.11 -16.58
C ASP A 3 -6.39 -17.00 -15.11
N TYR A 4 -5.81 -16.04 -14.41
CA TYR A 4 -6.38 -15.57 -13.17
C TYR A 4 -7.19 -14.32 -13.49
N ASP A 5 -8.48 -14.32 -13.17
CA ASP A 5 -9.43 -13.21 -13.35
C ASP A 5 -9.00 -11.90 -12.63
N TYR A 6 -7.91 -11.92 -11.87
CA TYR A 6 -7.45 -10.84 -11.00
C TYR A 6 -6.44 -9.88 -11.65
N GLY A 7 -6.06 -10.11 -12.91
CA GLY A 7 -5.10 -9.27 -13.64
C GLY A 7 -3.63 -9.55 -13.29
N PRO A 8 -2.68 -8.88 -13.97
CA PRO A 8 -1.25 -9.13 -13.77
C PRO A 8 -0.77 -8.70 -12.38
N LEU A 9 0.28 -9.35 -11.87
CA LEU A 9 0.96 -8.89 -10.66
C LEU A 9 1.63 -7.54 -10.97
N GLN A 10 1.29 -6.50 -10.20
CA GLN A 10 1.76 -5.14 -10.39
C GLN A 10 2.49 -4.64 -9.14
N THR A 11 3.46 -3.74 -9.33
CA THR A 11 4.19 -3.09 -8.23
C THR A 11 3.57 -1.74 -7.92
N TYR A 12 3.20 -1.52 -6.68
CA TYR A 12 2.70 -0.26 -6.17
C TYR A 12 3.71 0.33 -5.19
N GLU A 13 3.87 1.65 -5.25
CA GLU A 13 4.61 2.40 -4.26
C GLU A 13 3.63 3.12 -3.33
N ILE A 14 3.90 2.98 -2.04
CA ILE A 14 3.06 3.50 -0.98
C ILE A 14 3.88 4.52 -0.21
N THR A 15 3.42 5.76 -0.23
CA THR A 15 3.94 6.82 0.64
C THR A 15 3.07 6.89 1.87
N TRP A 16 3.67 6.68 3.03
CA TRP A 16 3.00 6.76 4.32
C TRP A 16 2.97 8.20 4.83
N LYS A 17 1.99 8.55 5.69
CA LYS A 17 1.95 9.88 6.33
C LYS A 17 3.16 10.13 7.24
N SER A 18 3.79 9.08 7.75
CA SER A 18 5.07 9.16 8.48
C SER A 18 6.26 9.60 7.62
N GLY A 19 6.11 9.59 6.28
CA GLY A 19 7.18 9.84 5.32
C GLY A 19 7.94 8.58 4.88
N HIS A 20 7.64 7.42 5.47
CA HIS A 20 8.15 6.14 4.96
C HIS A 20 7.61 5.88 3.54
N VAL A 21 8.41 5.23 2.70
CA VAL A 21 8.02 4.78 1.37
C VAL A 21 8.34 3.29 1.25
N GLU A 22 7.36 2.50 0.83
CA GLU A 22 7.56 1.08 0.55
C GLU A 22 6.99 0.67 -0.81
N ARG A 23 7.44 -0.48 -1.32
CA ARG A 23 6.94 -1.06 -2.56
C ARG A 23 6.33 -2.42 -2.30
N VAL A 24 5.12 -2.61 -2.81
CA VAL A 24 4.30 -3.81 -2.61
C VAL A 24 3.88 -4.36 -3.97
N GLN A 25 4.03 -5.68 -4.16
CA GLN A 25 3.52 -6.37 -5.33
C GLN A 25 2.14 -6.98 -5.02
N CYS A 26 1.14 -6.68 -5.84
CA CYS A 26 -0.21 -7.24 -5.69
C CYS A 26 -0.95 -7.31 -7.02
N HIS A 27 -1.99 -8.15 -7.08
CA HIS A 27 -2.95 -8.20 -8.18
C HIS A 27 -4.12 -7.25 -7.94
N GLN A 28 -4.52 -7.12 -6.67
CA GLN A 28 -5.77 -6.45 -6.31
C GLN A 28 -5.60 -5.57 -5.08
N ILE A 29 -6.19 -4.38 -5.16
CA ILE A 29 -6.34 -3.43 -4.05
C ILE A 29 -7.84 -3.35 -3.71
N THR A 30 -8.19 -3.56 -2.45
CA THR A 30 -9.57 -3.46 -1.95
C THR A 30 -9.67 -2.40 -0.87
N HIS A 31 -10.71 -1.57 -0.97
CA HIS A 31 -11.09 -0.59 0.05
C HIS A 31 -12.23 -1.16 0.88
N HIS A 32 -12.01 -1.30 2.18
CA HIS A 32 -13.07 -1.63 3.12
C HIS A 32 -13.57 -0.35 3.77
N SER A 33 -14.68 0.18 3.27
CA SER A 33 -15.53 1.08 4.06
C SER A 33 -16.50 0.22 4.88
N ARG A 34 -16.52 0.41 6.19
CA ARG A 34 -17.61 -0.14 7.01
C ARG A 34 -18.82 0.74 6.74
N ASP A 35 -19.68 0.34 5.80
CA ASP A 35 -20.96 1.02 5.59
C ASP A 35 -21.71 1.07 6.92
N MET A 36 -22.05 2.29 7.36
CA MET A 36 -22.86 2.53 8.54
C MET A 36 -24.24 1.87 8.33
N GLY A 37 -24.39 0.65 8.82
CA GLY A 37 -25.70 0.08 9.10
C GLY A 37 -26.40 0.95 10.14
N PHE A 38 -27.41 1.69 9.70
CA PHE A 38 -28.28 2.54 10.50
C PHE A 38 -28.99 1.72 11.59
N ALA A 39 -28.36 1.53 12.74
CA ALA A 39 -29.00 1.03 13.96
C ALA A 39 -29.21 2.18 14.94
N GLY A 40 -29.94 3.20 14.49
CA GLY A 40 -30.51 4.26 15.33
C GLY A 40 -31.65 3.73 16.19
N GLY A 41 -31.34 2.82 17.12
CA GLY A 41 -32.29 2.23 18.06
C GLY A 41 -31.75 2.21 19.48
N LEU A 42 -32.05 3.27 20.22
CA LEU A 42 -32.13 3.33 21.70
C LEU A 42 -30.86 3.51 22.56
N LEU A 43 -29.63 3.21 22.11
CA LEU A 43 -28.44 3.32 22.99
C LEU A 43 -27.21 3.88 22.27
N GLY A 44 -27.24 5.18 21.95
CA GLY A 44 -26.17 5.89 21.23
C GLY A 44 -24.75 5.49 21.66
N VAL A 45 -24.13 4.60 20.88
CA VAL A 45 -22.69 4.38 20.86
C VAL A 45 -22.23 4.86 19.50
N GLN A 46 -21.69 6.07 19.47
CA GLN A 46 -21.01 6.60 18.30
C GLN A 46 -19.67 5.87 18.22
N VAL A 47 -19.58 4.86 17.36
CA VAL A 47 -18.27 4.29 16.99
C VAL A 47 -17.65 5.26 15.99
N THR A 48 -17.04 6.32 16.49
CA THR A 48 -16.29 7.28 15.66
C THR A 48 -14.85 6.79 15.55
N HIS A 49 -14.63 5.77 14.76
CA HIS A 49 -13.37 5.63 14.04
C HIS A 49 -13.68 4.99 12.70
N ASP A 50 -13.45 5.77 11.66
CA ASP A 50 -13.56 5.36 10.28
C ASP A 50 -12.42 4.36 10.03
N ASP A 51 -12.59 3.09 10.43
CA ASP A 51 -11.64 1.99 10.24
C ASP A 51 -11.54 1.60 8.75
N ARG A 52 -11.41 2.60 7.86
CA ARG A 52 -11.26 2.36 6.43
C ARG A 52 -9.90 1.74 6.22
N ARG A 53 -9.91 0.53 5.70
CA ARG A 53 -8.70 -0.23 5.45
C ARG A 53 -8.49 -0.44 3.96
N ILE A 54 -7.26 -0.24 3.55
CA ILE A 54 -6.77 -0.72 2.27
C ILE A 54 -6.13 -2.08 2.51
N GLN A 55 -6.49 -3.04 1.65
CA GLN A 55 -5.88 -4.35 1.61
C GLN A 55 -5.33 -4.62 0.22
N MET A 56 -4.11 -5.16 0.16
CA MET A 56 -3.45 -5.56 -1.08
C MET A 56 -3.25 -7.07 -1.08
N HIS A 57 -3.68 -7.73 -2.15
CA HIS A 57 -3.62 -9.18 -2.27
C HIS A 57 -2.77 -9.61 -3.48
N GLY A 58 -1.91 -10.60 -3.27
CA GLY A 58 -0.97 -11.09 -4.27
C GLY A 58 -0.89 -12.61 -4.24
N GLU A 59 -0.60 -13.21 -5.39
CA GLU A 59 -0.30 -14.64 -5.50
C GLU A 59 1.21 -14.83 -5.57
N PHE A 60 1.76 -15.58 -4.63
CA PHE A 60 3.20 -15.88 -4.60
C PHE A 60 3.39 -17.39 -4.43
N GLY A 61 4.08 -17.99 -5.40
CA GLY A 61 4.34 -19.44 -5.41
C GLY A 61 3.07 -20.28 -5.48
N GLY A 62 2.03 -19.84 -6.19
CA GLY A 62 0.76 -20.56 -6.32
C GLY A 62 -0.21 -20.34 -5.15
N HIS A 63 0.09 -19.42 -4.24
CA HIS A 63 -0.72 -19.17 -3.05
C HIS A 63 -1.17 -17.72 -2.98
N TRP A 64 -2.48 -17.52 -2.90
CA TRP A 64 -3.10 -16.22 -2.64
C TRP A 64 -2.85 -15.78 -1.19
N ARG A 65 -2.41 -14.53 -1.01
CA ARG A 65 -2.04 -13.99 0.31
C ARG A 65 -2.42 -12.52 0.41
N LEU A 66 -2.78 -12.10 1.61
CA LEU A 66 -2.81 -10.70 2.00
C LEU A 66 -1.36 -10.22 2.16
N VAL A 67 -0.97 -9.22 1.38
CA VAL A 67 0.40 -8.68 1.34
C VAL A 67 0.52 -7.46 2.23
N LEU A 68 -0.51 -6.62 2.25
CA LEU A 68 -0.58 -5.43 3.09
C LEU A 68 -2.01 -5.23 3.59
N SER A 69 -2.14 -4.82 4.86
CA SER A 69 -3.36 -4.20 5.38
C SER A 69 -3.04 -2.99 6.21
N ALA A 70 -3.52 -1.83 5.79
CA ALA A 70 -3.24 -0.54 6.41
C ALA A 70 -4.53 0.28 6.56
N LEU A 71 -4.54 1.21 7.51
CA LEU A 71 -5.59 2.22 7.58
C LEU A 71 -5.40 3.21 6.43
N GLU A 72 -6.49 3.64 5.80
CA GLU A 72 -6.46 4.72 4.80
C GLU A 72 -5.84 5.98 5.40
N ASP A 73 -6.10 6.24 6.68
CA ASP A 73 -5.58 7.37 7.42
C ASP A 73 -4.06 7.33 7.64
N ASP A 74 -3.38 6.21 7.45
CA ASP A 74 -1.92 6.15 7.55
C ASP A 74 -1.24 6.38 6.19
N ILE A 75 -2.02 6.32 5.11
CA ILE A 75 -1.52 6.38 3.74
C ILE A 75 -1.64 7.81 3.22
N ARG A 76 -0.55 8.28 2.58
CA ARG A 76 -0.55 9.56 1.87
C ARG A 76 -0.85 9.38 0.39
N THR A 77 -0.19 8.43 -0.27
CA THR A 77 -0.43 8.11 -1.70
C THR A 77 -0.15 6.64 -1.97
N ILE A 78 -0.90 6.05 -2.89
CA ILE A 78 -0.58 4.77 -3.53
C ILE A 78 -0.49 5.04 -5.03
N ARG A 79 0.58 4.59 -5.67
CA ARG A 79 0.73 4.71 -7.13
C ARG A 79 1.23 3.43 -7.76
N LEU A 80 0.71 3.11 -8.94
CA LEU A 80 1.22 2.03 -9.77
C LEU A 80 2.58 2.46 -10.34
N VAL A 81 3.61 1.64 -10.15
CA VAL A 81 4.96 1.86 -10.70
C VAL A 81 5.28 0.69 -11.63
N THR A 82 4.83 0.79 -12.88
CA THR A 82 5.22 -0.17 -13.93
C THR A 82 6.55 0.23 -14.53
N GLY A 83 7.54 -0.66 -14.45
CA GLY A 83 8.83 -0.66 -15.17
C GLY A 83 9.35 0.68 -15.73
N GLY A 84 10.30 1.30 -15.02
CA GLY A 84 11.21 2.29 -15.61
C GLY A 84 11.28 3.65 -14.91
N GLU A 85 10.42 3.97 -13.94
CA GLU A 85 10.62 5.18 -13.12
C GLU A 85 11.61 4.89 -11.99
N GLU A 86 12.89 5.01 -12.31
CA GLU A 86 13.92 5.28 -11.31
C GLU A 86 13.61 6.64 -10.68
N PHE A 87 12.96 6.63 -9.51
CA PHE A 87 13.11 7.77 -8.63
C PHE A 87 14.58 7.85 -8.24
N ALA A 88 15.21 8.97 -8.59
CA ALA A 88 16.46 9.41 -8.00
C ALA A 88 16.24 9.57 -6.50
N GLY A 89 16.26 8.44 -5.78
CA GLY A 89 16.48 8.42 -4.35
C GLY A 89 17.83 9.07 -4.16
N GLU A 90 17.80 10.26 -3.60
CA GLU A 90 18.95 11.07 -3.20
C GLU A 90 20.10 10.15 -2.78
N ARG A 91 21.13 10.10 -3.63
CA ARG A 91 22.40 9.50 -3.28
C ARG A 91 22.90 10.35 -2.13
N PHE A 92 22.76 9.86 -0.89
CA PHE A 92 23.51 10.40 0.22
C PHE A 92 24.97 10.14 -0.11
N ASP A 93 25.62 11.12 -0.75
CA ASP A 93 27.06 11.21 -0.84
C ASP A 93 27.57 11.43 0.59
N ILE A 94 27.76 10.32 1.31
CA ILE A 94 28.71 10.28 2.41
C ILE A 94 30.09 10.41 1.78
N GLY A 95 30.60 11.64 1.82
CA GLY A 95 31.92 11.99 1.33
C GLY A 95 33.00 11.05 1.84
N GLY A 96 33.85 10.63 0.93
CA GLY A 96 35.14 10.03 1.19
C GLY A 96 36.18 10.80 0.39
N GLU A 97 36.74 11.81 1.02
CA GLU A 97 37.98 12.47 0.66
C GLU A 97 39.09 11.39 0.67
N GLU A 98 39.71 11.07 -0.46
CA GLU A 98 41.09 10.58 -0.45
C GLU A 98 41.88 11.17 -1.63
N SER A 99 42.89 11.91 -1.22
CA SER A 99 43.98 12.53 -1.97
C SER A 99 44.89 11.56 -2.69
N GLY A 100 45.50 12.02 -3.80
CA GLY A 100 46.77 11.51 -4.34
C GLY A 100 46.70 11.25 -5.85
N SER A 101 47.64 11.69 -6.69
CA SER A 101 48.86 12.49 -6.56
C SER A 101 49.13 13.14 -7.93
#